data_AF-E8NCA7-F1
#
_entry.id   AF-E8NCA7-F1
#
_cell.length_a   1.000
_cell.length_b   1.000
_cell.length_c   1.000
_cell.angle_alpha   90.00
_cell.angle_beta   90.00
_cell.angle_gamma   90.00
#
_symmetry.space_group_name_H-M   'P 1'
#
loop_
_entity.id
_entity.type
_entity.pdbx_description
1 polymer ?
#
loop_
_entity_poly.entity_id
_entity_poly.type
_entity_poly.pdbx_seq_one_letter_code
_entity_poly.pdbx_strand_id
1 'polypeptide(L)'
;MSDARPRTDSDPALPPVVAEVVRGTPTEEELAAAVVVVSEAYAREVADATVPETASRSRWELSARGLRTQLDRAAGWHSFTA
;
A
#
# COMPACT_ATOMS: atom_id res chain seq x y z
N MET A 1 -12.85 7.50 26.11
CA MET A 1 -13.46 6.30 25.51
C MET A 1 -13.53 6.55 24.01
N SER A 2 -12.41 6.34 23.32
CA SER A 2 -12.36 6.45 21.86
C SER A 2 -12.50 5.05 21.28
N ASP A 3 -13.47 4.94 20.39
CA ASP A 3 -13.78 3.80 19.55
C ASP A 3 -12.55 3.44 18.71
N ALA A 4 -11.82 2.41 19.14
CA ALA A 4 -10.80 1.77 18.34
C ALA A 4 -11.53 0.91 17.30
N ARG A 5 -11.85 1.50 16.14
CA ARG A 5 -12.25 0.70 14.99
C ARG A 5 -11.16 -0.34 14.77
N PRO A 6 -11.46 -1.65 14.82
CA PRO A 6 -10.47 -2.65 14.49
C PRO A 6 -10.00 -2.36 13.06
N ARG A 7 -8.70 -2.11 12.91
CA ARG A 7 -8.02 -2.26 11.62
C ARG A 7 -8.37 -3.69 11.22
N THR A 8 -9.19 -3.87 10.19
CA THR A 8 -9.56 -5.20 9.70
C THR A 8 -8.25 -5.87 9.32
N ASP A 9 -7.76 -6.69 10.24
CA ASP A 9 -6.70 -7.64 10.01
C ASP A 9 -7.24 -8.51 8.87
N SER A 10 -6.55 -8.49 7.73
CA SER A 10 -6.92 -9.28 6.57
C SER A 10 -7.03 -10.73 7.01
N ASP A 11 -8.23 -11.30 6.90
CA ASP A 11 -8.48 -12.71 7.16
C ASP A 11 -7.52 -13.57 6.31
N PRO A 12 -6.66 -14.43 6.90
CA PRO A 12 -5.65 -15.19 6.16
C PRO A 12 -6.22 -16.37 5.34
N ALA A 13 -7.50 -16.34 4.93
CA ALA A 13 -8.22 -17.50 4.42
C ALA A 13 -8.71 -17.44 2.95
N LEU A 14 -8.42 -16.38 2.19
CA LEU A 14 -8.48 -16.43 0.73
C LEU A 14 -7.26 -15.74 0.13
N PRO A 15 -6.68 -16.26 -0.97
CA PRO A 15 -5.69 -15.51 -1.72
C PRO A 15 -6.30 -14.15 -2.10
N PRO A 16 -5.51 -13.05 -2.04
CA PRO A 16 -6.01 -11.74 -2.40
C PRO A 16 -6.61 -11.79 -3.82
N VAL A 17 -7.79 -11.19 -3.99
CA VAL A 17 -8.39 -11.04 -5.31
C VAL A 17 -7.39 -10.29 -6.20
N VAL A 18 -6.87 -10.98 -7.21
CA VAL A 18 -5.80 -10.46 -8.09
C VAL A 18 -6.36 -9.44 -9.08
N ALA A 19 -7.61 -9.61 -9.52
CA ALA A 19 -8.32 -8.70 -10.41
C ALA A 19 -9.84 -8.89 -10.32
N GLU A 20 -10.61 -7.81 -10.57
CA GLU A 20 -12.08 -7.81 -10.62
C GLU A 20 -12.55 -7.20 -11.94
N VAL A 21 -13.48 -7.87 -12.64
CA VAL A 21 -14.10 -7.35 -13.87
C VAL A 21 -15.30 -6.48 -13.50
N VAL A 22 -15.12 -5.16 -13.59
CA VAL A 22 -16.17 -4.19 -13.24
C VAL A 22 -17.23 -4.03 -14.34
N ARG A 23 -16.89 -4.34 -15.60
CA ARG A 23 -17.79 -4.21 -16.75
C ARG A 23 -17.42 -5.19 -17.87
N GLY A 24 -18.44 -5.67 -18.59
CA GLY A 24 -18.28 -6.54 -19.76
C GLY A 24 -18.22 -8.02 -19.37
N THR A 25 -18.01 -8.87 -20.37
CA THR A 25 -17.88 -10.33 -20.21
C THR A 25 -16.68 -10.80 -21.04
N PRO A 26 -15.45 -10.61 -20.55
CA PRO A 26 -14.24 -11.02 -21.27
C PRO A 26 -14.24 -12.53 -21.46
N THR A 27 -13.62 -13.00 -22.54
CA THR A 27 -13.37 -14.43 -22.72
C THR A 27 -12.29 -14.91 -21.75
N GLU A 28 -12.17 -16.22 -21.58
CA GLU A 28 -11.13 -16.83 -20.75
C GLU A 28 -9.72 -16.46 -21.26
N GLU A 29 -9.56 -16.43 -22.59
CA GLU A 29 -8.31 -16.06 -23.25
C GLU A 29 -7.95 -14.59 -23.01
N GLU A 30 -8.93 -13.69 -23.08
CA GLU A 30 -8.72 -12.26 -22.82
C GLU A 30 -8.33 -12.02 -21.36
N LEU A 31 -8.99 -12.70 -20.42
CA LEU A 31 -8.67 -12.60 -19.00
C LEU A 31 -7.25 -13.16 -18.73
N ALA A 32 -6.91 -14.31 -19.31
CA ALA A 32 -5.57 -14.89 -19.19
C ALA A 32 -4.50 -13.95 -19.77
N ALA A 33 -4.74 -13.36 -20.94
CA ALA A 33 -3.84 -12.39 -21.54
C ALA A 33 -3.63 -11.16 -20.64
N ALA A 34 -4.71 -10.63 -20.04
CA ALA A 34 -4.62 -9.52 -19.11
C ALA A 34 -3.77 -9.86 -17.87
N VAL A 35 -3.98 -11.03 -17.27
CA VAL A 35 -3.20 -11.49 -16.11
C VAL A 35 -1.72 -11.62 -16.46
N VAL A 36 -1.39 -12.21 -17.61
CA VAL A 36 0.01 -12.36 -18.06
C VAL A 36 0.67 -10.99 -18.24
N VAL A 37 0.02 -10.07 -18.95
CA VAL A 37 0.58 -8.73 -19.21
C VAL A 37 0.80 -7.95 -17.91
N VAL A 38 -0.17 -7.97 -16.99
CA VAL A 38 -0.04 -7.27 -15.70
C VAL A 38 1.05 -7.91 -14.84
N SER A 39 1.15 -9.24 -14.83
CA SER A 39 2.18 -9.96 -14.08
C SER A 39 3.58 -9.65 -14.58
N GLU A 40 3.78 -9.59 -15.91
CA GLU A 40 5.06 -9.22 -16.53
C GLU A 40 5.43 -7.75 -16.25
N ALA A 41 4.45 -6.84 -16.30
CA ALA A 41 4.68 -5.45 -15.94
C ALA A 41 5.04 -5.30 -14.45
N TYR A 42 4.34 -6.01 -13.57
CA TYR A 42 4.62 -6.04 -12.14
C TYR A 42 6.00 -6.61 -11.84
N ALA A 43 6.40 -7.72 -12.48
CA ALA A 43 7.72 -8.32 -12.28
C ALA A 43 8.85 -7.35 -12.66
N ARG A 44 8.66 -6.57 -13.73
CA ARG A 44 9.63 -5.54 -14.12
C ARG A 44 9.71 -4.41 -13.10
N GLU A 45 8.56 -3.92 -12.63
CA GLU A 45 8.51 -2.88 -11.59
C GLU A 45 9.20 -3.34 -10.30
N VAL A 46 8.94 -4.58 -9.87
CA VAL A 46 9.58 -5.17 -8.69
C VAL A 46 11.10 -5.29 -8.87
N ALA A 47 11.57 -5.63 -10.07
CA ALA A 47 13.00 -5.71 -10.35
C ALA A 47 13.68 -4.33 -10.32
N ASP A 48 12.98 -3.29 -10.77
CA ASP A 48 13.48 -1.91 -10.78
C ASP A 48 13.29 -1.19 -9.43
N ALA A 49 12.50 -1.76 -8.51
CA ALA A 49 12.23 -1.18 -7.21
C ALA A 49 13.51 -1.09 -6.35
N THR A 50 13.87 0.15 -5.99
CA THR A 50 15.03 0.41 -5.12
C THR A 50 14.68 0.47 -3.63
N VAL A 51 13.39 0.46 -3.31
CA VAL A 51 12.90 0.56 -1.93
C VAL A 51 12.90 -0.84 -1.31
N PRO A 52 13.45 -1.00 -0.09
CA PRO A 52 13.37 -2.28 0.62
C PRO A 52 11.91 -2.64 0.93
N GLU A 53 11.57 -3.93 0.78
CA GLU A 53 10.23 -4.47 1.07
C GLU A 53 9.76 -4.15 2.51
N THR A 54 10.70 -4.16 3.46
CA THR A 54 10.43 -3.75 4.84
C THR A 54 10.83 -2.29 5.05
N ALA A 55 9.87 -1.48 5.48
CA ALA A 55 10.13 -0.09 5.85
C ALA A 55 11.07 -0.06 7.06
N SER A 56 12.34 0.28 6.82
CA SER A 56 13.30 0.58 7.88
C SER A 56 13.05 1.99 8.43
N ARG A 57 13.38 2.21 9.71
CA ARG A 57 13.28 3.54 10.31
C ARG A 57 14.18 4.51 9.55
N SER A 58 13.63 5.65 9.16
CA SER A 58 14.39 6.67 8.43
C SER A 58 15.44 7.31 9.35
N ARG A 59 16.54 7.83 8.76
CA ARG A 59 17.54 8.59 9.54
C ARG A 59 16.92 9.82 10.22
N TRP A 60 15.86 10.38 9.63
CA TRP A 60 15.09 11.48 10.23
C TRP A 60 14.35 11.02 11.49
N GLU A 61 13.65 9.88 11.45
CA GLU A 61 13.02 9.27 12.63
C GLU A 61 14.04 8.97 13.74
N LEU A 62 15.23 8.49 13.38
CA LEU A 62 16.28 8.19 14.35
C LEU A 62 16.93 9.44 14.95
N SER A 63 16.95 10.56 14.21
CA SER A 63 17.58 11.82 14.63
C SER A 63 16.61 12.85 15.20
N ALA A 64 15.30 12.59 15.10
CA ALA A 64 14.26 13.35 15.78
C ALA A 64 14.45 13.19 17.30
N ARG A 65 15.27 14.07 17.89
CA ARG A 65 15.35 14.22 19.35
C ARG A 65 13.94 14.54 19.84
N GLY A 66 13.56 13.98 21.00
CA GLY A 66 12.19 13.99 21.56
C GLY A 66 11.52 15.35 21.80
N LEU A 67 12.07 16.44 21.26
CA LEU A 67 11.52 17.79 21.23
C LEU A 67 10.69 18.08 19.96
N ARG A 68 10.62 17.16 18.99
CA ARG A 68 9.82 17.35 17.76
C ARG A 68 8.96 16.13 17.48
N THR A 69 7.68 16.21 17.84
CA THR A 69 6.63 15.31 17.31
C THR A 69 6.67 15.37 15.79
N GLN A 70 6.70 14.20 15.14
CA GLN A 70 6.61 14.14 13.68
C GLN A 70 5.25 14.70 13.23
N LEU A 71 5.25 15.45 12.13
CA LEU A 71 4.02 16.00 11.57
C LEU A 71 3.10 14.85 11.13
N ASP A 72 1.88 14.85 11.63
CA ASP A 72 0.87 13.89 11.19
C ASP A 72 0.47 14.20 9.74
N ARG A 73 0.97 13.38 8.80
CA ARG A 73 0.70 13.54 7.36
C ARG A 73 -0.77 13.31 7.01
N ALA A 74 -1.54 12.59 7.83
CA ALA A 74 -2.97 12.39 7.63
C ALA A 74 -3.79 13.61 8.09
N ALA A 75 -3.24 14.44 8.99
CA ALA A 75 -3.86 15.66 9.48
C ALA A 75 -3.70 16.88 8.54
N GLY A 76 -3.20 16.71 7.31
CA GLY A 76 -3.04 17.79 6.35
C GLY A 76 -2.02 18.87 6.77
N TRP A 77 -1.99 20.00 6.05
CA TRP A 77 -1.05 21.12 6.30
C TRP A 77 -1.57 22.18 7.29
N HIS A 78 -2.67 21.94 8.00
CA HIS A 78 -3.32 22.98 8.83
C HIS A 78 -2.99 22.91 10.32
N SER A 79 -2.28 21.88 10.77
CA SER A 79 -2.08 21.54 12.18
C SER A 79 -0.87 22.18 12.86
N PHE A 80 -0.12 23.07 12.18
CA PHE A 80 1.08 23.75 12.74
C PHE A 80 0.85 25.20 13.20
N THR A 81 -0.38 25.73 13.10
CA THR A 81 -0.70 27.15 13.38
C THR A 81 -1.47 27.41 14.67
N ALA A 82 -1.73 26.37 15.48
CA ALA A 82 -2.47 26.48 16.74
C ALA A 82 -1.53 26.61 17.95
#